data_AF-A0A1G2Q9D4-F1
#
_entry.id   AF-A0A1G2Q9D4-F1
#
_cell.length_a   1.000
_cell.length_b   1.000
_cell.length_c   1.000
_cell.angle_alpha   90.00
_cell.angle_beta   90.00
_cell.angle_gamma   90.00
#
_symmetry.space_group_name_H-M   'P 1'
#
loop_
_entity.id
_entity.type
_entity.pdbx_description
1 polymer ?
#
loop_
_entity_poly.entity_id
_entity_poly.type
_entity_poly.pdbx_seq_one_letter_code
_entity_poly.pdbx_strand_id
1 'polypeptide(L)'
;MNQQKFAQMVREFPFITNILTTQGLSADRIGEIVVARGDRNLIEIEPSAWAHDAGEYGDHEGYRSFWFVTTGEVGKFKSSWYRSITPHGSRAEEDTTPIGSQLLSLNRDVQFIVEIHEEHWDWEDETPSIVIYKMGGFDWRSYARPEQVAHS
;
A
#
# COMPACT_ATOMS: atom_id res chain seq x y z
N MET A 1 10.49 -5.86 -15.22
CA MET A 1 10.67 -4.48 -15.76
C MET A 1 12.04 -4.29 -16.43
N ASN A 2 12.17 -3.39 -17.43
CA ASN A 2 13.49 -2.99 -17.99
C ASN A 2 14.30 -2.18 -16.95
N GLN A 3 15.53 -2.58 -16.63
CA GLN A 3 16.41 -1.91 -15.66
C GLN A 3 16.60 -0.40 -15.93
N GLN A 4 16.60 0.03 -17.20
CA GLN A 4 16.70 1.44 -17.56
C GLN A 4 15.44 2.22 -17.15
N LYS A 5 14.25 1.63 -17.32
CA LYS A 5 12.97 2.23 -16.89
C LYS A 5 12.96 2.38 -15.37
N PHE A 6 13.40 1.35 -14.63
CA PHE A 6 13.49 1.43 -13.18
C PHE A 6 14.46 2.53 -12.72
N ALA A 7 15.67 2.58 -13.28
CA ALA A 7 16.65 3.61 -12.95
C ALA A 7 16.14 5.03 -13.23
N GLN A 8 15.36 5.22 -14.29
CA GLN A 8 14.69 6.49 -14.58
C GLN A 8 13.63 6.81 -13.51
N MET A 9 12.80 5.84 -13.13
CA MET A 9 11.80 6.02 -12.08
C MET A 9 12.42 6.37 -10.73
N VAL A 10 13.53 5.74 -10.34
CA VAL A 10 14.25 6.07 -9.10
C VAL A 10 14.83 7.50 -9.15
N ARG A 11 15.26 7.98 -10.31
CA ARG A 11 15.73 9.37 -10.46
C ARG A 11 14.60 10.38 -10.31
N GLU A 12 13.42 10.09 -10.86
CA GLU A 12 12.23 10.97 -10.72
C GLU A 12 11.63 10.89 -9.30
N PHE A 13 11.66 9.70 -8.70
CA PHE A 13 11.06 9.41 -7.40
C PHE A 13 12.06 8.71 -6.46
N PRO A 14 13.02 9.44 -5.88
CA PRO A 14 14.08 8.84 -5.06
C PRO A 14 13.59 8.10 -3.81
N PHE A 15 12.38 8.42 -3.33
CA PHE A 15 11.77 7.77 -2.17
C PHE A 15 11.47 6.28 -2.40
N ILE A 16 11.34 5.82 -3.66
CA ILE A 16 11.06 4.41 -3.98
C ILE A 16 12.11 3.50 -3.35
N THR A 17 13.39 3.86 -3.44
CA THR A 17 14.48 3.05 -2.90
C THR A 17 14.33 2.85 -1.39
N ASN A 18 13.93 3.89 -0.66
CA ASN A 18 13.69 3.82 0.78
C ASN A 18 12.50 2.89 1.10
N ILE A 19 11.38 3.07 0.39
CA ILE A 19 10.19 2.24 0.58
C ILE A 19 10.51 0.76 0.32
N LEU A 20 11.14 0.45 -0.81
CA LEU A 20 11.51 -0.92 -1.18
C LEU A 20 12.46 -1.55 -0.15
N THR A 21 13.47 -0.79 0.30
CA THR A 21 14.41 -1.27 1.33
C THR A 21 13.69 -1.56 2.64
N THR A 22 12.75 -0.69 3.05
CA THR A 22 11.98 -0.86 4.28
C THR A 22 11.02 -2.05 4.20
N GLN A 23 10.46 -2.31 3.01
CA GLN A 23 9.58 -3.45 2.74
C GLN A 23 10.36 -4.75 2.50
N GLY A 24 11.70 -4.70 2.38
CA GLY A 24 12.53 -5.88 2.09
C GLY A 24 12.50 -6.34 0.63
N LEU A 25 12.04 -5.48 -0.28
CA LEU A 25 11.90 -5.79 -1.69
C LEU A 25 13.14 -5.39 -2.49
N SER A 26 13.52 -6.24 -3.44
CA SER A 26 14.62 -5.98 -4.36
C SER A 26 14.13 -5.45 -5.71
N ALA A 27 14.89 -4.50 -6.27
CA ALA A 27 14.55 -3.80 -7.50
C ALA A 27 14.40 -4.71 -8.73
N ASP A 28 15.13 -5.82 -8.78
CA ASP A 28 15.10 -6.81 -9.85
C ASP A 28 13.82 -7.66 -9.87
N ARG A 29 13.11 -7.73 -8.74
CA ARG A 29 11.83 -8.45 -8.61
C ARG A 29 10.62 -7.60 -8.98
N ILE A 30 10.77 -6.28 -9.10
CA ILE A 30 9.65 -5.38 -9.41
C ILE A 30 9.14 -5.61 -10.84
N GLY A 31 7.88 -6.02 -10.95
CA GLY A 31 7.19 -6.26 -12.20
C GLY A 31 6.99 -4.97 -12.99
N GLU A 32 6.35 -3.98 -12.35
CA GLU A 32 6.00 -2.69 -12.93
C GLU A 32 5.96 -1.55 -11.91
N ILE A 33 6.23 -0.32 -12.39
CA ILE A 33 5.93 0.93 -11.68
C ILE A 33 5.02 1.79 -12.57
N VAL A 34 3.87 2.17 -12.03
CA VAL A 34 2.86 3.03 -12.65
C VAL A 34 2.79 4.36 -11.91
N VAL A 35 2.58 5.45 -12.65
CA VAL A 35 2.33 6.78 -12.07
C VAL A 35 0.91 7.19 -12.41
N ALA A 36 0.12 7.49 -11.38
CA ALA A 36 -1.27 7.89 -11.50
C ALA A 36 -1.51 9.23 -10.79
N ARG A 37 -2.65 9.86 -11.08
CA ARG A 37 -3.14 10.99 -10.28
C ARG A 37 -3.94 10.44 -9.10
N GLY A 38 -3.78 11.03 -7.92
CA GLY A 38 -4.66 10.75 -6.80
C GLY A 38 -6.11 11.10 -7.15
N ASP A 39 -7.04 10.28 -6.67
CA ASP A 39 -8.48 10.45 -6.92
C ASP A 39 -9.28 10.17 -5.65
N ARG A 40 -10.61 10.31 -5.76
CA ARG A 40 -11.51 10.07 -4.64
C ARG A 40 -11.48 8.61 -4.17
N ASN A 41 -11.38 7.66 -5.10
CA ASN A 41 -11.40 6.24 -4.77
C ASN A 41 -10.21 5.88 -3.88
N LEU A 42 -9.02 6.40 -4.17
CA LEU A 42 -7.82 6.22 -3.36
C LEU A 42 -8.03 6.60 -1.89
N ILE A 43 -8.73 7.70 -1.63
CA ILE A 43 -8.96 8.22 -0.27
C ILE A 43 -9.95 7.34 0.52
N GLU A 44 -10.83 6.63 -0.18
CA GLU A 44 -11.82 5.72 0.39
C GLU A 44 -11.27 4.30 0.60
N ILE A 45 -10.06 3.98 0.11
CA ILE A 45 -9.44 2.67 0.33
C ILE A 45 -9.08 2.49 1.80
N GLU A 46 -9.45 1.35 2.36
CA GLU A 46 -8.95 0.83 3.63
C GLU A 46 -7.78 -0.13 3.33
N PRO A 47 -6.53 0.24 3.67
CA PRO A 47 -5.38 -0.62 3.42
C PRO A 47 -5.54 -1.97 4.12
N SER A 48 -5.40 -3.07 3.40
CA SER A 48 -5.55 -4.41 3.96
C SER A 48 -4.50 -5.35 3.39
N ALA A 49 -4.11 -6.32 4.20
CA ALA A 49 -3.35 -7.47 3.77
C ALA A 49 -4.09 -8.74 4.18
N TRP A 50 -4.00 -9.78 3.37
CA TRP A 50 -4.71 -11.03 3.55
C TRP A 50 -3.79 -12.24 3.39
N ALA A 51 -4.04 -13.25 4.21
CA ALA A 51 -3.42 -14.56 4.10
C ALA A 51 -4.52 -15.64 4.09
N HIS A 52 -4.44 -16.56 3.14
CA HIS A 52 -5.34 -17.68 2.94
C HIS A 52 -4.57 -18.98 3.05
N ASP A 53 -4.93 -19.82 4.02
CA ASP A 53 -4.49 -21.22 4.06
C ASP A 53 -5.35 -22.02 3.07
N ALA A 54 -4.75 -22.50 1.97
CA ALA A 54 -5.43 -23.31 0.97
C ALA A 54 -5.33 -24.83 1.27
N GLY A 55 -4.94 -25.22 2.48
CA GLY A 55 -4.86 -26.62 2.91
C GLY A 55 -3.80 -27.40 2.14
N GLU A 56 -4.22 -28.40 1.36
CA GLU A 56 -3.31 -29.25 0.55
C GLU A 56 -2.66 -28.51 -0.64
N TYR A 57 -3.11 -27.29 -0.93
CA TYR A 57 -2.66 -26.50 -2.08
C TYR A 57 -1.64 -25.39 -1.75
N GLY A 58 -1.22 -25.27 -0.49
CA GLY A 58 -0.25 -24.27 -0.07
C GLY A 58 -0.85 -23.05 0.64
N ASP A 59 0.02 -22.12 1.06
CA ASP A 59 -0.39 -20.85 1.64
C ASP A 59 -0.46 -19.79 0.54
N HIS A 60 -1.44 -18.88 0.61
CA HIS A 60 -1.58 -17.78 -0.34
C HIS A 60 -1.68 -16.46 0.42
N GLU A 61 -0.68 -15.61 0.25
CA GLU A 61 -0.64 -14.32 0.92
C GLU A 61 -0.61 -13.18 -0.11
N GLY A 62 -1.46 -12.18 0.12
CA GLY A 62 -1.51 -10.96 -0.66
C GLY A 62 -1.42 -9.75 0.26
N TYR A 63 -0.48 -8.86 -0.02
CA TYR A 63 -0.24 -7.64 0.73
C TYR A 63 -0.44 -6.44 -0.19
N ARG A 64 -1.39 -5.57 0.17
CA ARG A 64 -1.54 -4.26 -0.46
C ARG A 64 -1.13 -3.19 0.54
N SER A 65 0.14 -2.81 0.48
CA SER A 65 0.70 -1.83 1.42
C SER A 65 0.66 -0.42 0.84
N PHE A 66 0.31 0.55 1.68
CA PHE A 66 0.25 1.96 1.30
C PHE A 66 1.21 2.79 2.12
N TRP A 67 1.85 3.75 1.47
CA TRP A 67 2.83 4.66 2.04
C TRP A 67 2.48 6.09 1.68
N PHE A 68 2.79 7.03 2.58
CA PHE A 68 2.73 8.45 2.31
C PHE A 68 4.13 9.03 2.15
N VAL A 69 4.23 10.04 1.28
CA VAL A 69 5.43 10.83 1.08
C VAL A 69 5.08 12.30 1.24
N THR A 70 5.70 12.95 2.21
CA THR A 70 5.66 14.40 2.41
C THR A 70 7.03 14.99 2.14
N THR A 71 7.12 16.32 2.21
CA THR A 71 8.42 16.99 2.24
C THR A 71 9.22 16.50 3.46
N GLY A 72 10.26 15.71 3.21
CA GLY A 72 11.21 15.24 4.23
C GLY A 72 10.80 14.00 5.02
N GLU A 73 9.66 13.37 4.73
CA GLU A 73 9.19 12.18 5.46
C GLU A 73 8.57 11.16 4.50
N VAL A 74 8.85 9.88 4.77
CA VAL A 74 8.23 8.73 4.14
C VAL A 74 7.74 7.84 5.27
N GLY A 75 6.46 7.49 5.27
CA GLY A 75 5.87 6.64 6.30
C GLY A 75 4.85 5.67 5.73
N LYS A 76 4.55 4.62 6.48
CA LYS A 76 3.59 3.58 6.11
C LYS A 76 2.24 3.89 6.72
N PHE A 77 1.16 3.73 5.96
CA PHE A 77 -0.19 3.76 6.50
C PHE A 77 -0.46 2.50 7.33
N LYS A 78 -1.33 2.63 8.32
CA LYS A 78 -1.88 1.46 9.02
C LYS A 78 -2.68 0.64 8.03
N SER A 79 -2.53 -0.67 8.11
CA SER A 79 -3.25 -1.63 7.30
C SER A 79 -3.93 -2.63 8.20
N SER A 80 -5.13 -3.04 7.83
CA SER A 80 -5.76 -4.17 8.48
C SER A 80 -5.04 -5.44 8.06
N TRP A 81 -4.99 -6.38 8.99
CA TRP A 81 -4.52 -7.73 8.73
C TRP A 81 -5.73 -8.66 8.68
N TYR A 82 -5.75 -9.58 7.73
CA TYR A 82 -6.73 -10.64 7.64
C TYR A 82 -6.02 -11.97 7.44
N ARG A 83 -6.35 -12.98 8.24
CA ARG A 83 -5.92 -14.36 7.99
C ARG A 83 -7.12 -15.30 8.05
N SER A 84 -7.37 -16.04 6.98
CA SER A 84 -8.30 -17.17 7.02
C SER A 84 -7.52 -18.47 7.23
N ILE A 85 -7.65 -19.07 8.42
CA ILE A 85 -7.23 -20.47 8.67
C ILE A 85 -8.51 -21.32 8.66
N THR A 86 -8.62 -22.25 7.73
CA THR A 86 -9.79 -23.15 7.62
C THR A 86 -9.50 -24.46 8.38
N PRO A 87 -10.42 -25.05 9.18
CA PRO A 87 -11.85 -24.75 9.31
C PRO A 87 -12.27 -24.04 10.61
N HIS A 88 -11.34 -23.67 11.50
CA HIS A 88 -11.64 -23.09 12.83
C HIS A 88 -10.74 -21.90 13.25
N GLY A 89 -10.09 -21.23 12.31
CA GLY A 89 -9.23 -20.09 12.59
C GLY A 89 -9.98 -18.84 13.01
N SER A 90 -9.66 -18.32 14.19
CA SER A 90 -10.04 -16.98 14.61
C SER A 90 -9.49 -15.93 13.66
N ARG A 91 -10.36 -15.02 13.21
CA ARG A 91 -10.00 -13.83 12.44
C ARG A 91 -9.17 -12.92 13.34
N ALA A 92 -7.89 -12.73 13.05
CA ALA A 92 -7.13 -11.64 13.61
C ALA A 92 -7.41 -10.43 12.72
N GLU A 93 -8.42 -9.64 13.07
CA GLU A 93 -8.76 -8.39 12.41
C GLU A 93 -8.07 -7.26 13.19
N GLU A 94 -7.06 -6.64 12.60
CA GLU A 94 -6.62 -5.32 13.07
C GLU A 94 -7.47 -4.29 12.34
N ASP A 95 -8.38 -3.59 13.04
CA ASP A 95 -9.19 -2.55 12.41
C ASP A 95 -8.29 -1.46 11.82
N THR A 96 -8.58 -1.04 10.59
CA THR A 96 -7.93 0.08 9.92
C THR A 96 -8.97 1.13 9.54
N THR A 97 -8.50 2.32 9.19
CA THR A 97 -9.36 3.38 8.65
C THR A 97 -8.97 3.74 7.22
N PRO A 98 -9.89 4.34 6.46
CA PRO A 98 -9.60 4.77 5.10
C PRO A 98 -8.37 5.67 5.04
N ILE A 99 -7.63 5.60 3.93
CA ILE A 99 -6.43 6.44 3.68
C ILE A 99 -6.72 7.91 3.95
N GLY A 100 -7.90 8.40 3.56
CA GLY A 100 -8.32 9.78 3.85
C GLY A 100 -8.34 10.14 5.33
N SER A 101 -8.86 9.27 6.18
CA SER A 101 -8.91 9.50 7.63
C SER A 101 -7.50 9.50 8.21
N GLN A 102 -6.64 8.57 7.79
CA GLN A 102 -5.25 8.52 8.22
C GLN A 102 -4.46 9.77 7.77
N LEU A 103 -4.71 10.28 6.55
CA LEU A 103 -4.13 11.52 6.04
C LEU A 103 -4.57 12.74 6.85
N LEU A 104 -5.84 12.82 7.24
CA LEU A 104 -6.34 13.89 8.11
C LEU A 104 -5.62 13.87 9.47
N SER A 105 -5.48 12.68 10.06
CA SER A 105 -4.78 12.48 11.34
C SER A 105 -3.28 12.80 11.26
N LEU A 106 -2.65 12.55 10.11
CA LEU A 106 -1.25 12.91 9.86
C LEU A 106 -1.06 14.44 9.88
N ASN A 107 -2.08 15.20 9.43
CA ASN A 107 -2.07 16.66 9.36
C ASN A 107 -0.82 17.24 8.67
N ARG A 108 -0.42 16.62 7.55
CA ARG A 108 0.70 17.06 6.70
C ARG A 108 0.24 17.27 5.28
N ASP A 109 1.07 17.96 4.50
CA ASP A 109 0.88 18.05 3.06
C ASP A 109 1.54 16.85 2.38
N VAL A 110 0.72 15.90 1.96
CA VAL A 110 1.16 14.67 1.29
C VAL A 110 1.27 14.93 -0.20
N GLN A 111 2.47 14.71 -0.75
CA GLN A 111 2.79 14.93 -2.15
C GLN A 111 2.51 13.67 -2.99
N PHE A 112 2.77 12.50 -2.40
CA PHE A 112 2.55 11.21 -3.05
C PHE A 112 1.98 10.20 -2.07
N ILE A 113 1.15 9.31 -2.61
CA ILE A 113 0.82 8.03 -1.98
C ILE A 113 1.43 6.94 -2.84
N VAL A 114 2.07 5.96 -2.22
CA VAL A 114 2.67 4.83 -2.92
C VAL A 114 1.95 3.57 -2.47
N GLU A 115 1.39 2.86 -3.43
CA GLU A 115 0.82 1.54 -3.25
C GLU A 115 1.83 0.51 -3.75
N ILE A 116 2.05 -0.52 -2.94
CA ILE A 116 2.78 -1.71 -3.33
C ILE A 116 1.81 -2.87 -3.24
N HIS A 117 1.60 -3.53 -4.37
CA HIS A 117 0.81 -4.75 -4.46
C HIS A 117 1.75 -5.93 -4.63
N GLU A 118 1.78 -6.78 -3.60
CA GLU A 118 2.51 -8.03 -3.52
C GLU A 118 1.45 -9.14 -3.46
N GLU A 119 1.24 -9.85 -4.56
CA GLU A 119 0.38 -11.04 -4.58
C GLU A 119 1.29 -12.26 -4.81
N HIS A 120 1.17 -13.27 -3.94
CA HIS A 120 2.02 -14.44 -3.98
C HIS A 120 1.20 -15.74 -3.98
N TRP A 121 1.45 -16.54 -5.00
CA TRP A 121 1.19 -17.97 -5.01
C TRP A 121 2.51 -18.72 -4.82
N ASP A 122 2.50 -19.79 -4.03
CA ASP A 122 3.67 -20.64 -3.73
C ASP A 122 4.43 -21.13 -5.00
N TRP A 123 3.77 -21.14 -6.16
CA TRP A 123 4.31 -21.59 -7.44
C TRP A 123 4.60 -20.48 -8.47
N GLU A 124 4.41 -19.21 -8.12
CA GLU A 124 4.69 -18.07 -9.02
C GLU A 124 5.89 -17.23 -8.54
N ASP A 125 6.66 -16.76 -9.51
CA ASP A 125 7.71 -15.77 -9.24
C ASP A 125 7.05 -14.47 -8.78
N GLU A 126 7.35 -14.06 -7.54
CA GLU A 126 6.84 -12.83 -6.95
C GLU A 126 7.25 -11.63 -7.82
N THR A 127 6.25 -10.95 -8.39
CA THR A 127 6.46 -9.77 -9.23
C THR A 127 5.67 -8.57 -8.72
N PRO A 128 6.10 -7.95 -7.60
CA PRO A 128 5.38 -6.84 -7.01
C PRO A 128 5.19 -5.68 -7.99
N SER A 129 4.04 -5.03 -7.90
CA SER A 129 3.73 -3.83 -8.67
C SER A 129 3.63 -2.61 -7.77
N ILE A 130 4.10 -1.47 -8.27
CA ILE A 130 4.12 -0.21 -7.53
C ILE A 130 3.27 0.82 -8.27
N VAL A 131 2.36 1.49 -7.56
CA VAL A 131 1.61 2.63 -8.08
C VAL A 131 1.95 3.87 -7.28
N ILE A 132 2.38 4.94 -7.97
CA ILE A 132 2.72 6.23 -7.37
C ILE A 132 1.61 7.22 -7.73
N TYR A 133 0.79 7.56 -6.74
CA TYR A 133 -0.27 8.54 -6.87
C TYR A 133 0.24 9.94 -6.57
N LYS A 134 0.22 10.82 -7.59
CA LYS A 134 0.52 12.25 -7.46
C LYS A 134 -0.68 12.96 -6.83
N MET A 135 -0.51 13.50 -5.62
CA MET A 135 -1.56 14.20 -4.87
C MET A 135 -1.66 15.68 -5.23
N GLY A 136 -0.64 16.23 -5.91
CA GLY A 136 -0.62 17.62 -6.34
C GLY A 136 -1.84 18.00 -7.19
N GLY A 137 -2.53 19.07 -6.79
CA GLY A 137 -3.73 19.56 -7.47
C GLY A 137 -4.97 18.68 -7.29
N PHE A 138 -4.96 17.73 -6.36
CA PHE A 138 -6.14 17.00 -5.93
C PHE A 138 -6.52 17.44 -4.50
N ASP A 139 -7.71 18.03 -4.35
CA ASP A 139 -8.23 18.48 -3.05
C ASP A 139 -8.80 17.30 -2.24
N TRP A 140 -7.92 16.38 -1.85
CA TRP A 140 -8.28 15.18 -1.12
C TRP A 140 -8.98 15.47 0.22
N ARG A 141 -8.70 16.62 0.85
CA ARG A 141 -9.30 17.03 2.13
C ARG A 141 -10.81 17.21 2.05
N SER A 142 -11.32 17.65 0.89
CA SER A 142 -12.76 17.78 0.66
C SER A 142 -13.50 16.44 0.59
N TYR A 143 -12.77 15.34 0.32
CA TYR A 143 -13.33 13.99 0.19
C TYR A 143 -13.03 13.11 1.41
N ALA A 144 -11.99 13.43 2.17
CA ALA A 144 -11.62 12.68 3.35
C ALA A 144 -12.67 12.84 4.45
N ARG A 145 -13.13 11.71 4.99
CA ARG A 145 -14.02 11.69 6.16
C ARG A 145 -13.17 11.56 7.43
N PRO A 146 -13.43 12.37 8.47
CA PRO A 146 -12.81 12.15 9.77
C PRO A 146 -13.11 10.73 10.26
N GLU A 147 -12.19 10.15 11.01
CA GLU A 147 -12.42 8.91 11.75
C GLU A 147 -13.65 9.12 12.65
N GLN A 148 -14.72 8.36 12.42
CA GLN A 148 -15.86 8.38 13.31
C GLN A 148 -15.40 7.74 14.61
N VAL A 149 -15.17 8.58 15.63
CA VAL A 149 -14.97 8.09 16.99
C VAL A 149 -16.25 7.32 17.35
N ALA A 150 -16.17 5.99 17.39
CA ALA A 150 -17.25 5.18 17.91
C ALA A 150 -17.50 5.68 19.33
N HIS A 151 -18.69 6.26 19.56
CA HIS A 151 -19.14 6.58 20.91
C HIS A 151 -19.38 5.24 21.61
N SER A 152 -18.39 4.80 22.39
CA SER A 152 -18.52 3.73 23.38
C SER A 152 -19.31 4.20 24.59
#